data_AF-A0A368DBA5-F1
#
_entry.id   AF-A0A368DBA5-F1
#
_cell.length_a   1.000
_cell.length_b   1.000
_cell.length_c   1.000
_cell.angle_alpha   90.00
_cell.angle_beta   90.00
_cell.angle_gamma   90.00
#
_symmetry.space_group_name_H-M   'P 1'
#
loop_
_entity.id
_entity.type
_entity.pdbx_description
1 polymer ?
#
loop_
_entity_poly.entity_id
_entity_poly.type
_entity_poly.pdbx_seq_one_letter_code
_entity_poly.pdbx_strand_id
1 'polypeptide(L)' 'MGVIEKAIEFESRKHVYKSTNEKIVASREVKGLILDLNEIYKENKDPEIMDIMKRLTVIKRKVEKRLKGRQN' A
#
# COMPACT_ATOMS: atom_id res chain seq x y z
N MET A 1 -1.70 -15.03 9.26
CA MET A 1 -2.22 -13.77 8.71
C MET A 1 -2.05 -13.76 7.21
N GLY A 2 -3.17 -13.72 6.48
CA GLY A 2 -3.18 -13.72 5.01
C GLY A 2 -2.72 -12.38 4.43
N VAL A 3 -2.32 -12.36 3.16
CA VAL A 3 -1.92 -11.12 2.46
C VAL A 3 -3.06 -10.09 2.45
N ILE A 4 -4.29 -10.55 2.22
CA ILE A 4 -5.51 -9.72 2.22
C ILE A 4 -5.74 -9.07 3.59
N GLU A 5 -5.59 -9.84 4.66
CA GLU A 5 -5.76 -9.34 6.04
C GLU A 5 -4.72 -8.24 6.36
N LYS A 6 -3.44 -8.47 6.01
CA LYS A 6 -2.38 -7.46 6.17
C LYS A 6 -2.65 -6.21 5.32
N ALA A 7 -3.21 -6.36 4.13
CA ALA A 7 -3.59 -5.25 3.28
C ALA A 7 -4.71 -4.41 3.91
N ILE A 8 -5.73 -5.04 4.50
CA ILE A 8 -6.84 -4.37 5.19
C ILE A 8 -6.34 -3.69 6.48
N GLU A 9 -5.48 -4.35 7.24
CA GLU A 9 -4.85 -3.77 8.42
C GLU A 9 -4.02 -2.54 8.04
N PHE A 10 -3.23 -2.65 6.96
CA PHE A 10 -2.47 -1.53 6.42
C PHE A 10 -3.39 -0.38 6.03
N GLU A 11 -4.47 -0.64 5.31
CA GLU A 11 -5.44 0.38 4.89
C GLU A 11 -6.11 1.08 6.09
N SER A 12 -6.42 0.33 7.13
CA SER A 12 -7.14 0.81 8.31
C SER A 12 -6.26 1.63 9.27
N ARG A 13 -4.93 1.49 9.17
CA ARG A 13 -4.00 2.18 10.09
C ARG A 13 -3.94 3.68 9.80
N LYS A 14 -3.64 4.47 10.83
CA LYS A 14 -3.38 5.91 10.65
C LYS A 14 -2.08 6.12 9.89
N HIS A 15 -2.18 6.62 8.66
CA HIS A 15 -1.03 6.98 7.82
C HIS A 15 -0.40 8.34 8.19
N VAL A 16 -0.01 8.47 9.45
CA VAL A 16 0.71 9.64 9.99
C VAL A 16 2.15 9.22 10.27
N TYR A 17 3.06 9.65 9.41
CA TYR A 17 4.49 9.30 9.49
C TYR A 17 5.29 10.53 9.93
N LYS A 18 5.99 10.42 11.05
CA LYS A 18 6.75 11.50 11.68
C LYS A 18 8.13 11.67 11.05
N SER A 19 8.79 10.56 10.74
CA SER A 19 10.14 10.55 10.17
C SER A 19 10.17 10.18 8.68
N THR A 20 11.24 10.56 7.98
CA THR A 20 11.48 10.12 6.60
C THR A 20 11.66 8.60 6.53
N ASN A 21 12.30 8.00 7.55
CA ASN A 21 12.46 6.55 7.63
C ASN A 21 11.11 5.83 7.70
N GLU A 22 10.18 6.27 8.56
CA GLU A 22 8.82 5.72 8.63
C GLU A 22 8.09 5.79 7.28
N LYS A 23 8.21 6.91 6.55
CA LYS A 23 7.62 7.03 5.22
C LYS A 23 8.22 6.03 4.24
N ILE A 24 9.55 5.79 4.29
CA ILE A 24 10.24 4.83 3.42
C ILE A 24 9.75 3.41 3.73
N VAL A 25 9.71 3.04 5.01
CA VAL A 25 9.23 1.72 5.43
C VAL A 25 7.79 1.52 4.97
N ALA A 26 6.91 2.47 5.22
CA ALA A 26 5.51 2.40 4.79
C ALA A 26 5.36 2.33 3.27
N SER A 27 6.19 3.05 2.51
CA SER A 27 6.18 3.02 1.04
C SER A 27 6.65 1.68 0.49
N ARG A 28 7.60 1.01 1.17
CA ARG A 28 8.07 -0.33 0.79
C ARG A 28 7.03 -1.39 1.14
N GLU A 29 6.46 -1.29 2.32
CA GLU A 29 5.42 -2.20 2.83
C GLU A 29 4.18 -2.21 1.94
N VAL A 30 3.62 -1.04 1.60
CA VAL A 30 2.47 -0.96 0.69
C VAL A 30 2.79 -1.50 -0.71
N LYS A 31 4.03 -1.31 -1.19
CA LYS A 31 4.46 -1.84 -2.48
C LYS A 31 4.52 -3.38 -2.43
N GLY A 32 5.03 -3.95 -1.35
CA GLY A 32 5.04 -5.40 -1.14
C GLY A 32 3.63 -5.96 -1.15
N LEU A 33 2.72 -5.37 -0.36
CA LEU A 33 1.32 -5.80 -0.29
C LEU A 33 0.63 -5.77 -1.67
N ILE A 34 0.85 -4.73 -2.48
CA ILE A 34 0.27 -4.66 -3.83
C ILE A 34 0.81 -5.77 -4.74
N LEU A 35 2.10 -6.10 -4.66
CA LEU A 35 2.70 -7.17 -5.47
C LEU A 35 2.19 -8.55 -5.02
N ASP A 36 2.11 -8.78 -3.72
CA ASP A 36 1.61 -10.04 -3.17
C ASP A 36 0.12 -10.23 -3.54
N LEU A 37 -0.70 -9.18 -3.45
CA LEU A 37 -2.10 -9.21 -3.90
C LEU A 37 -2.22 -9.46 -5.41
N ASN A 38 -1.30 -8.95 -6.21
CA ASN A 38 -1.30 -9.17 -7.65
C ASN A 38 -1.06 -10.64 -8.01
N GLU A 39 -0.21 -11.36 -7.26
CA GLU A 39 -0.05 -12.79 -7.48
C GLU A 39 -1.35 -13.56 -7.17
N ILE A 40 -2.04 -13.23 -6.07
CA ILE A 40 -3.34 -13.84 -5.75
C ILE A 40 -4.41 -13.49 -6.80
N TYR A 41 -4.40 -12.24 -7.30
CA TYR A 41 -5.31 -11.79 -8.35
C TYR A 41 -5.09 -12.53 -9.66
N LYS A 42 -3.86 -12.87 -10.03
CA LYS A 42 -3.59 -13.61 -11.28
C LYS A 42 -4.27 -14.99 -11.28
N GLU A 43 -4.34 -15.64 -10.12
CA GLU A 43 -4.94 -16.96 -9.97
C GLU A 43 -6.47 -16.88 -9.89
N ASN A 44 -7.00 -16.02 -9.02
CA ASN A 44 -8.42 -15.98 -8.70
C ASN A 44 -9.23 -14.96 -9.53
N LYS A 45 -8.57 -13.96 -10.12
CA LYS A 45 -9.15 -12.82 -10.84
C LYS A 45 -10.30 -12.12 -10.10
N ASP A 46 -10.25 -12.15 -8.78
CA ASP A 46 -11.28 -11.60 -7.92
C ASP A 46 -11.30 -10.06 -7.98
N PRO A 47 -12.44 -9.44 -8.37
CA PRO A 47 -12.61 -8.00 -8.36
C PRO A 47 -12.32 -7.34 -7.00
N GLU A 48 -12.58 -8.02 -5.87
CA GLU A 48 -12.34 -7.45 -4.54
C GLU A 48 -10.84 -7.20 -4.29
N ILE A 49 -9.97 -8.12 -4.74
CA ILE A 49 -8.51 -7.98 -4.64
C ILE A 49 -8.05 -6.76 -5.43
N MET A 50 -8.60 -6.57 -6.63
CA MET A 50 -8.31 -5.41 -7.46
C MET A 50 -8.71 -4.10 -6.77
N ASP A 51 -9.84 -4.07 -6.08
CA ASP A 51 -10.27 -2.88 -5.36
C ASP A 51 -9.39 -2.58 -4.14
N ILE A 52 -8.93 -3.61 -3.41
CA ILE A 52 -7.92 -3.44 -2.35
C ILE A 52 -6.63 -2.86 -2.94
N MET A 53 -6.14 -3.41 -4.06
CA MET A 53 -4.92 -2.90 -4.73
C MET A 53 -5.06 -1.43 -5.13
N LYS A 54 -6.21 -1.02 -5.68
CA LYS A 54 -6.48 0.39 -6.03
C LYS A 54 -6.40 1.29 -4.80
N ARG A 55 -7.02 0.90 -3.68
CA ARG A 55 -6.99 1.69 -2.43
C ARG A 55 -5.57 1.81 -1.87
N LEU A 56 -4.82 0.70 -1.82
CA LEU A 56 -3.41 0.71 -1.44
C LEU A 56 -2.56 1.58 -2.37
N THR A 57 -2.83 1.58 -3.68
CA THR A 57 -2.10 2.40 -4.67
C THR A 57 -2.30 3.90 -4.41
N VAL A 58 -3.51 4.32 -4.05
CA VAL A 58 -3.80 5.72 -3.67
C VAL A 58 -3.01 6.10 -2.42
N ILE A 59 -2.97 5.21 -1.42
CA ILE A 59 -2.20 5.42 -0.19
C ILE A 59 -0.70 5.54 -0.52
N LYS A 60 -0.15 4.58 -1.28
CA LYS A 60 1.25 4.58 -1.74
C LYS A 60 1.63 5.90 -2.40
N ARG A 61 0.81 6.37 -3.35
CA ARG A 61 1.05 7.63 -4.06
C ARG A 61 1.07 8.83 -3.12
N LYS A 62 0.20 8.87 -2.11
CA LYS A 62 0.20 9.92 -1.07
C LYS A 62 1.48 9.89 -0.24
N VAL A 63 1.95 8.71 0.15
CA VAL A 63 3.21 8.55 0.91
C VAL A 63 4.40 8.99 0.07
N GLU A 64 4.52 8.51 -1.17
CA GLU A 64 5.62 8.86 -2.08
C GLU A 64 5.66 10.37 -2.38
N LYS A 65 4.50 11.01 -2.61
CA LYS A 65 4.42 12.47 -2.80
C LYS A 65 4.94 13.25 -1.59
N ARG A 66 4.64 12.79 -0.37
CA ARG A 66 5.14 13.39 0.88
C ARG A 66 6.61 13.10 1.14
N LEU A 67 7.16 12.06 0.49
CA LEU A 67 8.55 11.62 0.61
C LEU A 67 9.46 12.41 -0.34
N LYS A 68 9.04 12.60 -1.60
CA LYS A 68 9.77 13.38 -2.60
C LYS A 68 9.78 14.89 -2.33
N GLY A 69 8.98 15.37 -1.37
CA GLY A 69 8.80 16.80 -1.11
C GLY A 69 8.02 17.50 -2.23
N ARG A 70 7.75 18.81 -2.08
CA ARG A 70 7.38 19.65 -3.23
C ARG A 70 8.64 19.80 -4.08
N GLN A 71 8.77 19.02 -5.15
CA GLN A 71 9.62 19.45 -6.25
C GLN A 71 8.88 20.65 -6.88
N ASN A 72 9.42 21.85 -6.67
CA ASN A 72 9.07 23.01 -7.47
C ASN A 72 9.59 22.80 -8.90
#